data_AF-A0A2V4HHG6-F1
#
_entry.id   AF-A0A2V4HHG6-F1
#
_cell.length_a   1.000
_cell.length_b   1.000
_cell.length_c   1.000
_cell.angle_alpha   90.00
_cell.angle_beta   90.00
_cell.angle_gamma   90.00
#
_symmetry.space_group_name_H-M   'P 1'
#
loop_
_entity.id
_entity.type
_entity.pdbx_description
1 polymer ?
#
loop_
_entity_poly.entity_id
_entity_poly.type
_entity_poly.pdbx_seq_one_letter_code
_entity_poly.pdbx_strand_id
1 'polypeptide(L)'
;MSTHVLAAVLTRLKLLTGSQSDAELSRALSVSPQTLSSWKVRDSIPYSLCIDIAKQHDCSLDWLLLGQPEQHPAGPDETGWECDMLERLRTLSPSDRQAILLFIKDKQRIQQLEQQLSELGG
;
A
#
# COMPACT_ATOMS: atom_id res chain seq x y z
N MET A 1 4.67 -16.80 -16.80
CA MET A 1 4.22 -15.82 -15.78
C MET A 1 4.85 -16.24 -14.46
N SER A 2 5.61 -15.34 -13.87
CA SER A 2 6.80 -15.64 -13.08
C SER A 2 6.53 -16.36 -11.75
N THR A 3 7.06 -17.58 -11.61
CA THR A 3 7.19 -18.38 -10.37
C THR A 3 8.04 -17.71 -9.27
N HIS A 4 8.45 -16.46 -9.48
CA HIS A 4 9.32 -15.70 -8.58
C HIS A 4 8.58 -15.02 -7.42
N VAL A 5 7.24 -14.86 -7.50
CA VAL A 5 6.47 -14.14 -6.48
C VAL A 5 6.36 -14.95 -5.19
N LEU A 6 5.92 -16.22 -5.26
CA LEU A 6 5.78 -17.06 -4.06
C LEU A 6 7.14 -17.35 -3.41
N ALA A 7 8.17 -17.66 -4.20
CA ALA A 7 9.50 -17.93 -3.68
C ALA A 7 10.04 -16.74 -2.87
N ALA A 8 9.84 -15.51 -3.36
CA ALA A 8 10.21 -14.30 -2.64
C ALA A 8 9.40 -14.12 -1.34
N VAL A 9 8.09 -14.41 -1.35
CA VAL A 9 7.25 -14.36 -0.14
C VAL A 9 7.74 -15.37 0.89
N LEU A 10 8.01 -16.61 0.49
CA LEU A 10 8.51 -17.65 1.40
C LEU A 10 9.88 -17.31 2.00
N THR A 11 10.76 -16.66 1.23
CA THR A 11 12.05 -16.18 1.74
C THR A 11 11.86 -15.09 2.81
N ARG A 12 10.93 -14.15 2.60
CA ARG A 12 10.61 -13.11 3.61
C ARG A 12 9.94 -13.69 4.84
N LEU A 13 9.06 -14.67 4.67
CA LEU A 13 8.47 -15.42 5.79
C LEU A 13 9.54 -16.12 6.62
N LYS A 14 10.50 -16.80 5.98
CA LYS A 14 11.66 -17.39 6.65
C LYS A 14 12.48 -16.37 7.43
N LEU A 15 12.69 -15.19 6.85
CA LEU A 15 13.39 -14.10 7.52
C LEU A 15 12.65 -13.64 8.79
N LEU A 16 11.32 -13.44 8.71
CA LEU A 16 10.50 -13.02 9.85
C LEU A 16 10.45 -14.07 10.96
N THR A 17 10.38 -15.36 10.60
CA THR A 17 10.27 -16.47 11.56
C THR A 17 11.63 -17.03 11.99
N GLY A 18 12.74 -16.47 11.51
CA GLY A 18 14.10 -16.98 11.76
C GLY A 18 14.35 -18.40 11.24
N SER A 19 13.53 -18.88 10.30
CA SER A 19 13.56 -20.25 9.80
C SER A 19 14.56 -20.41 8.65
N GLN A 20 15.40 -21.43 8.70
CA GLN A 20 16.40 -21.74 7.65
C GLN A 20 15.88 -22.80 6.67
N SER A 21 14.95 -23.64 7.11
CA SER A 21 14.34 -24.69 6.30
C SER A 21 12.83 -24.53 6.13
N ASP A 22 12.26 -25.20 5.12
CA ASP A 22 10.81 -25.27 4.95
C ASP A 22 10.13 -26.02 6.12
N ALA A 23 10.82 -26.99 6.71
CA ALA A 23 10.32 -27.73 7.86
C ALA A 23 10.21 -26.82 9.09
N GLU A 24 11.22 -26.00 9.35
CA GLU A 24 11.19 -24.98 10.40
C GLU A 24 10.11 -23.94 10.14
N LEU A 25 10.00 -23.46 8.90
CA LEU A 25 8.95 -22.50 8.53
C LEU A 25 7.56 -23.10 8.75
N SER A 26 7.32 -24.35 8.34
CA SER A 26 6.02 -25.00 8.57
C SER A 26 5.65 -25.05 10.05
N ARG A 27 6.64 -25.31 10.92
CA ARG A 27 6.45 -25.31 12.38
C ARG A 27 6.18 -23.89 12.91
N ALA A 28 6.94 -22.90 12.47
CA ALA A 28 6.76 -21.51 12.89
C ALA A 28 5.38 -20.97 12.48
N LEU A 29 4.90 -21.35 11.29
CA LEU A 29 3.57 -20.97 10.78
C LEU A 29 2.44 -21.87 11.29
N SER A 30 2.73 -22.86 12.13
CA SER A 30 1.76 -23.84 12.63
C SER A 30 0.97 -24.55 11.52
N VAL A 31 1.63 -24.85 10.39
CA VAL A 31 1.06 -25.61 9.27
C VAL A 31 1.82 -26.91 9.03
N SER A 32 1.17 -27.88 8.39
CA SER A 32 1.86 -29.13 8.04
C SER A 32 2.90 -28.90 6.92
N PRO A 33 4.02 -29.67 6.89
CA PRO A 33 4.96 -29.63 5.78
C PRO A 33 4.31 -29.93 4.43
N GLN A 34 3.26 -30.76 4.42
CA GLN A 34 2.47 -31.09 3.23
C GLN A 34 1.69 -29.87 2.72
N THR A 35 1.11 -29.08 3.64
CA THR A 35 0.41 -27.84 3.32
C THR A 35 1.35 -26.84 2.65
N LEU A 36 2.54 -26.63 3.23
CA LEU A 36 3.55 -25.74 2.67
C LEU A 36 4.06 -26.24 1.31
N SER A 37 4.23 -27.55 1.15
CA SER A 37 4.56 -28.17 -0.14
C SER A 37 3.46 -27.94 -1.18
N SER A 38 2.19 -28.06 -0.78
CA SER A 38 1.04 -27.80 -1.66
C SER A 38 1.01 -26.34 -2.14
N TRP A 39 1.35 -25.38 -1.28
CA TRP A 39 1.45 -23.96 -1.68
C TRP A 39 2.50 -23.75 -2.77
N LYS A 40 3.67 -24.37 -2.63
CA LYS A 40 4.74 -24.31 -3.64
C LYS A 40 4.31 -24.90 -4.98
N VAL A 41 3.63 -26.05 -4.95
CA VAL A 41 3.15 -26.71 -6.18
C VAL A 41 2.08 -25.86 -6.87
N ARG A 42 1.20 -25.21 -6.11
CA ARG A 42 0.14 -24.34 -6.64
C ARG A 42 0.60 -22.91 -6.92
N ASP A 43 1.85 -22.59 -6.65
CA ASP A 43 2.42 -21.24 -6.73
C ASP A 43 1.54 -20.17 -6.04
N SER A 44 0.95 -20.52 -4.90
CA SER A 44 0.00 -19.67 -4.18
C SER A 44 0.04 -19.88 -2.67
N ILE A 45 -0.05 -18.78 -1.92
CA ILE A 45 -0.09 -18.75 -0.46
C ILE A 45 -1.40 -18.08 0.02
N PRO A 46 -2.03 -18.56 1.10
CA PRO A 46 -3.23 -17.91 1.65
C PRO A 46 -2.92 -16.49 2.13
N TYR A 47 -3.64 -15.49 1.63
CA TYR A 47 -3.44 -14.10 2.06
C TYR A 47 -3.85 -13.85 3.52
N SER A 48 -4.83 -14.58 4.04
CA SER A 48 -5.18 -14.51 5.46
C SER A 48 -3.98 -14.80 6.35
N LEU A 49 -3.19 -15.82 6.01
CA LEU A 49 -1.98 -16.18 6.72
C LEU A 49 -0.94 -15.04 6.65
N CYS A 50 -0.73 -14.44 5.47
CA CYS A 50 0.19 -13.31 5.33
C CYS A 50 -0.24 -12.12 6.19
N ILE A 51 -1.54 -11.82 6.27
CA ILE A 51 -2.08 -10.74 7.11
C ILE A 51 -1.85 -11.03 8.59
N ASP A 52 -2.10 -12.26 9.03
CA ASP A 52 -1.94 -12.63 10.44
C ASP A 52 -0.47 -12.55 10.87
N ILE A 53 0.45 -13.01 10.02
CA ILE A 53 1.90 -12.92 10.26
C ILE A 53 2.35 -11.46 10.25
N ALA A 54 1.86 -10.65 9.31
CA ALA A 54 2.19 -9.23 9.24
C ALA A 54 1.79 -8.50 10.53
N LYS A 55 0.61 -8.81 11.08
CA LYS A 55 0.15 -8.29 12.38
C LYS A 55 0.99 -8.81 13.54
N GLN A 56 1.30 -10.10 13.56
CA GLN A 56 2.05 -10.74 14.64
C GLN A 56 3.48 -10.21 14.75
N HIS A 57 4.11 -9.92 13.61
CA HIS A 57 5.50 -9.45 13.52
C HIS A 57 5.62 -7.93 13.37
N ASP A 58 4.51 -7.19 13.45
CA ASP A 58 4.44 -5.74 13.25
C ASP A 58 5.20 -5.28 11.99
N CYS A 59 4.92 -5.93 10.85
CA CYS A 59 5.58 -5.65 9.58
C CYS A 59 4.58 -5.33 8.46
N SER A 60 5.00 -4.50 7.50
CA SER A 60 4.20 -4.18 6.32
C SER A 60 3.78 -5.43 5.54
N LEU A 61 2.47 -5.55 5.26
CA LEU A 61 1.96 -6.57 4.34
C LEU A 61 2.48 -6.36 2.91
N ASP A 62 2.65 -5.11 2.48
CA ASP A 62 3.18 -4.78 1.16
C ASP A 62 4.64 -5.20 1.06
N TRP A 63 5.43 -5.00 2.10
CA TRP A 63 6.78 -5.56 2.17
C TRP A 63 6.77 -7.08 2.14
N LEU A 64 5.83 -7.73 2.83
CA LEU A 64 5.73 -9.20 2.86
C LEU A 64 5.29 -9.82 1.54
N LEU A 65 4.46 -9.14 0.75
CA LEU A 65 3.93 -9.65 -0.53
C LEU A 65 4.73 -9.16 -1.73
N LEU A 66 5.05 -7.87 -1.79
CA LEU A 66 5.65 -7.20 -2.95
C LEU A 66 7.16 -6.97 -2.82
N GLY A 67 7.70 -6.97 -1.60
CA GLY A 67 9.13 -6.78 -1.35
C GLY A 67 9.55 -5.33 -1.49
N GLN A 68 8.56 -4.45 -1.68
CA GLN A 68 8.74 -3.03 -1.59
C GLN A 68 8.98 -2.72 -0.11
N PRO A 69 10.06 -2.00 0.25
CA PRO A 69 10.14 -1.44 1.60
C PRO A 69 8.84 -0.69 1.86
N GLU A 70 8.48 -0.56 3.13
CA GLU A 70 7.33 0.23 3.57
C GLU A 70 7.50 1.65 3.01
N GLN A 71 7.00 1.86 1.79
CA GLN A 71 6.80 3.15 1.19
C GLN A 71 5.55 3.64 1.92
N HIS A 72 5.71 3.98 3.19
CA HIS A 72 5.05 5.18 3.64
C HIS A 72 5.60 6.24 2.69
N PRO A 73 4.81 6.87 1.81
CA PRO A 73 5.20 8.16 1.29
C PRO A 73 5.09 9.15 2.46
N ALA A 74 5.91 8.96 3.49
CA ALA A 74 6.39 10.03 4.35
C ALA A 74 7.61 10.65 3.65
N GLY A 75 7.49 10.91 2.34
CA GLY A 75 8.24 11.98 1.72
C GLY A 75 7.65 13.28 2.27
N PRO A 76 8.43 14.17 2.92
CA PRO A 76 7.89 15.33 3.63
C PRO A 76 7.16 16.39 2.81
N ASP A 77 6.88 16.21 1.50
CA ASP A 77 6.51 17.37 0.65
C ASP A 77 5.30 17.19 -0.27
N GLU A 78 4.79 15.98 -0.53
CA GLU A 78 3.65 15.81 -1.47
C GLU A 78 2.38 15.26 -0.81
N THR A 79 2.49 14.42 0.24
CA THR A 79 1.30 13.83 0.90
C THR A 79 1.06 14.40 2.31
N GLY A 80 2.12 14.90 2.96
CA GLY A 80 2.02 15.50 4.29
C GLY A 80 1.14 16.75 4.31
N TRP A 81 1.32 17.63 3.31
CA TRP A 81 0.48 18.82 3.17
C TRP A 81 -0.97 18.46 2.82
N GLU A 82 -1.21 17.41 2.03
CA GLU A 82 -2.57 16.94 1.73
C GLU A 82 -3.27 16.43 3.00
N CYS A 83 -2.57 15.64 3.82
CA CYS A 83 -3.08 15.17 5.10
C CYS A 83 -3.38 16.34 6.06
N ASP A 84 -2.43 17.26 6.27
CA ASP A 84 -2.63 18.45 7.11
C ASP A 84 -3.78 19.34 6.58
N MET A 85 -3.85 19.55 5.26
CA MET A 85 -4.95 20.29 4.63
C MET A 85 -6.29 19.60 4.87
N LEU A 86 -6.38 18.29 4.68
CA LEU A 86 -7.60 17.51 4.89
C LEU A 86 -8.04 17.56 6.36
N GLU A 87 -7.10 17.47 7.30
CA GLU A 87 -7.39 17.62 8.72
C GLU A 87 -7.94 19.00 9.05
N ARG A 88 -7.29 20.07 8.57
CA ARG A 88 -7.79 21.45 8.75
C ARG A 88 -9.17 21.62 8.14
N LEU A 89 -9.39 21.15 6.92
CA LEU A 89 -10.69 21.22 6.26
C LEU A 89 -11.77 20.50 7.09
N ARG A 90 -11.43 19.37 7.73
CA ARG A 90 -12.33 18.62 8.62
C ARG A 90 -12.66 19.33 9.93
N THR A 91 -11.90 20.34 10.34
CA THR A 91 -12.25 21.16 11.52
C THR A 91 -13.21 22.31 11.19
N LEU A 92 -13.32 22.69 9.90
CA LEU A 92 -14.18 23.79 9.46
C LEU A 92 -15.66 23.43 9.46
N SER A 93 -16.50 24.45 9.61
CA SER A 93 -17.96 24.34 9.51
C SER A 93 -18.41 23.93 8.10
N PRO A 94 -19.62 23.37 7.93
CA PRO A 94 -20.13 23.00 6.61
C PRO A 94 -20.21 24.19 5.63
N SER A 95 -20.59 25.37 6.11
CA SER A 95 -20.63 26.60 5.30
C SER A 95 -19.26 27.02 4.80
N ASP A 96 -18.23 26.94 5.66
CA ASP A 96 -16.86 27.32 5.27
C ASP A 96 -16.28 26.34 4.25
N ARG A 97 -16.53 25.04 4.41
CA ARG A 97 -16.12 24.04 3.41
C ARG A 97 -16.80 24.27 2.06
N GLN A 98 -18.07 24.67 2.06
CA GLN A 98 -18.80 24.97 0.84
C GLN A 98 -18.26 26.21 0.14
N ALA A 99 -17.88 27.25 0.90
CA ALA A 99 -17.21 28.43 0.35
C ALA A 99 -15.86 28.08 -0.28
N ILE A 100 -15.06 27.24 0.40
CA ILE A 100 -13.78 26.75 -0.14
C ILE A 100 -14.00 25.96 -1.43
N LEU A 101 -15.02 25.08 -1.47
CA LEU A 101 -15.34 24.32 -2.69
C LEU A 101 -15.70 25.24 -3.86
N LEU A 102 -16.45 26.31 -3.61
CA LEU A 102 -16.79 27.28 -4.65
C LEU A 102 -15.54 27.98 -5.19
N PHE A 103 -14.65 28.43 -4.28
CA PHE A 103 -13.38 29.04 -4.67
C PHE A 103 -12.50 28.10 -5.53
N ILE A 104 -12.43 26.82 -5.18
CA ILE A 104 -11.69 25.82 -5.96
C ILE A 104 -12.29 25.69 -7.36
N LYS A 105 -13.62 25.62 -7.48
CA LYS A 105 -14.32 25.53 -8.78
C LYS A 105 -14.06 26.76 -9.65
N ASP A 106 -14.10 27.95 -9.06
CA ASP A 106 -13.86 29.20 -9.79
C ASP A 106 -12.42 29.25 -10.32
N LYS A 107 -11.44 28.86 -9.49
CA LYS A 107 -10.04 28.77 -9.89
C LYS A 107 -9.84 27.80 -11.05
N GLN A 108 -10.44 26.60 -10.98
CA GLN A 108 -10.37 25.59 -12.05
C GLN A 108 -11.00 26.08 -13.35
N ARG A 109 -12.14 26.78 -13.26
CA ARG A 109 -12.83 27.35 -14.43
C ARG A 109 -11.96 28.38 -15.14
N ILE A 110 -11.29 29.27 -14.39
CA ILE A 110 -10.42 30.29 -14.96
C ILE A 110 -9.23 29.64 -15.68
N GLN A 111 -8.56 28.68 -15.03
CA GLN A 111 -7.44 27.95 -15.64
C GLN A 111 -7.84 27.22 -16.93
N GLN A 112 -9.03 26.63 -16.96
CA GLN A 112 -9.56 25.99 -18.17
C GLN A 112 -9.76 27.00 -19.30
N LEU A 113 -10.32 28.18 -19.01
CA LEU A 113 -10.52 29.22 -20.01
C LEU A 113 -9.19 29.76 -20.54
N GLU A 114 -8.19 29.95 -19.68
CA GLU A 114 -6.84 30.37 -20.06
C GLU A 114 -6.16 29.35 -20.98
N GLN A 115 -6.33 28.07 -20.69
CA GLN A 115 -5.80 26.98 -21.53
C GLN A 115 -6.47 26.98 -22.91
N GLN A 116 -7.79 27.11 -22.99
CA GLN A 116 -8.53 27.17 -24.26
C GLN A 116 -8.16 28.38 -25.11
N LEU A 117 -7.94 29.55 -24.49
CA LEU A 117 -7.49 30.74 -25.20
C LEU A 117 -6.07 30.58 -25.74
N SER A 118 -5.19 29.92 -24.98
CA SER A 118 -3.81 29.64 -25.40
C SER A 118 -3.75 28.66 -26.58
N GLU A 119 -4.65 27.67 -26.62
CA GLU A 119 -4.77 26.69 -27.71
C GLU A 119 -5.35 27.28 -29.01
N LEU A 120 -6.18 28.32 -28.93
CA LEU A 120 -6.75 29.01 -30.10
C LEU A 120 -5.87 30.14 -30.64
N GLY A 121 -4.92 30.61 -29.84
CA GLY A 121 -4.02 31.72 -30.18
C GLY A 121 -2.62 31.31 -30.68
N GLY A 122 -2.30 30.02 -30.69
CA GLY A 122 -1.06 29.44 -31.24
C GLY A 122 -1.30 28.74 -32.58
#